data_AF-G9P1H1-F1
#
_entry.id   AF-G9P1H1-F1
#
_cell.length_a   1.000
_cell.length_b   1.000
_cell.length_c   1.000
_cell.angle_alpha   90.00
_cell.angle_beta   90.00
_cell.angle_gamma   90.00
#
_symmetry.space_group_name_H-M   'P 1'
#
loop_
_entity.id
_entity.type
_entity.pdbx_description
1 polymer ?
#
loop_
_entity_poly.entity_id
_entity_poly.type
_entity_poly.pdbx_seq_one_letter_code
_entity_poly.pdbx_strand_id
1 'polypeptide(L)'
;MGRYSCPFLFGQDDLAERYISISDLCCYLDRYMAETSKGSQGSSREHQRDKKRDDLITQSLRDTIAAFAVRWLPITSSDGLDTSHRIQTMWRQARRDMLRIINRPSYRSMLSLFLFALTPIPMGISEDEEADGVSGQVCIHAALQQVQSLRARHRNLQFSGSKVTPSSSSIPMSSAPESADTSSFINAENIAYWAAITFDTSASLTLNCRPLLSSGLFGFESEFTWKLVRTCLNVFNESSKSWCQGSAEMTDERANEIIAAAACWKLMGWKLAANFKEALRDGHDESEVRKALSYVSNSWKEFDATFRPFLDECYKRMQFLGQQTKLRWFSLMLHSHLSILMVLDTIEVADRYDLLADLKDASIEAENTVMNALAFGLHNTITLRRTIDSPCGSETIRSVTFTVPLLAFDPYPHHIVASVQLMRKAIDRDYRNKNITQDLYDSLNATLESALKHLPQSSKSIQAARQKFSAAPDDEILEDTQVPYRELPALLHG
;
A
#
# COMPACT_ATOMS: atom_id res chain seq x y z
N MET A 1 -8.53 5.90 -0.67
CA MET A 1 -9.24 6.24 0.58
C MET A 1 -10.46 7.13 0.33
N GLY A 2 -11.11 7.06 -0.85
CA GLY A 2 -12.42 7.67 -1.07
C GLY A 2 -13.56 6.83 -0.51
N ARG A 3 -14.81 7.31 -0.67
CA ARG A 3 -16.03 6.78 -0.03
C ARG A 3 -16.19 5.26 -0.07
N TYR A 4 -15.94 4.66 -1.23
CA TYR A 4 -16.09 3.22 -1.45
C TYR A 4 -14.90 2.38 -0.99
N SER A 5 -13.76 3.01 -0.69
CA SER A 5 -12.52 2.33 -0.31
C SER A 5 -12.24 2.36 1.19
N CYS A 6 -13.03 3.11 1.97
CA CYS A 6 -12.91 3.18 3.43
C CYS A 6 -14.20 2.62 4.05
N PRO A 7 -14.16 1.44 4.71
CA PRO A 7 -15.36 0.80 5.21
C PRO A 7 -16.06 1.64 6.30
N PHE A 8 -15.33 2.51 7.00
CA PHE A 8 -15.85 3.39 8.05
C PHE A 8 -16.73 4.55 7.55
N LEU A 9 -16.65 4.89 6.26
CA LEU A 9 -17.43 5.98 5.67
C LEU A 9 -18.69 5.49 4.96
N PHE A 10 -18.99 4.20 5.07
CA PHE A 10 -20.10 3.59 4.37
C PHE A 10 -21.44 4.25 4.80
N GLY A 11 -22.21 4.75 3.82
CA GLY A 11 -23.51 5.40 4.04
C GLY A 11 -23.47 6.89 4.40
N GLN A 12 -22.34 7.58 4.21
CA GLN A 12 -22.23 9.03 4.41
C GLN A 12 -21.89 9.77 3.11
N ASP A 13 -22.80 10.63 2.64
CA ASP A 13 -22.76 11.19 1.28
C ASP A 13 -21.76 12.37 1.09
N ASP A 14 -21.52 13.21 2.09
CA ASP A 14 -20.81 14.50 1.88
C ASP A 14 -19.32 14.55 2.31
N LEU A 15 -18.86 13.65 3.18
CA LEU A 15 -17.59 13.85 3.89
C LEU A 15 -16.36 13.23 3.23
N ALA A 16 -16.54 12.13 2.49
CA ALA A 16 -15.43 11.46 1.79
C ALA A 16 -14.87 12.31 0.62
N GLU A 17 -15.69 13.21 0.08
CA GLU A 17 -15.31 14.12 -1.00
C GLU A 17 -14.72 15.44 -0.46
N ARG A 18 -14.95 15.75 0.83
CA ARG A 18 -14.47 16.98 1.49
C ARG A 18 -12.95 17.01 1.69
N TYR A 19 -12.30 15.86 1.81
CA TYR A 19 -10.84 15.76 2.01
C TYR A 19 -10.19 14.95 0.88
N ILE A 20 -9.97 15.60 -0.27
CA ILE A 20 -9.25 15.01 -1.41
C ILE A 20 -7.77 14.71 -1.06
N SER A 21 -7.21 15.45 -0.09
CA SER A 21 -5.82 15.34 0.37
C SER A 21 -5.74 14.78 1.79
N ILE A 22 -4.97 13.68 1.96
CA ILE A 22 -4.66 13.10 3.28
C ILE A 22 -3.86 14.09 4.14
N SER A 23 -3.03 14.94 3.52
CA SER A 23 -2.32 16.00 4.24
C SER A 23 -3.31 16.99 4.87
N ASP A 24 -4.33 17.41 4.13
CA ASP A 24 -5.33 18.35 4.63
C ASP A 24 -6.19 17.72 5.74
N LEU A 25 -6.51 16.43 5.60
CA LEU A 25 -7.15 15.63 6.63
C LEU A 25 -6.32 15.62 7.93
N CYS A 26 -5.02 15.33 7.85
CA CYS A 26 -4.13 15.32 9.01
C CYS A 26 -3.99 16.73 9.64
N CYS A 27 -3.93 17.78 8.82
CA CYS A 27 -3.96 19.17 9.29
C CYS A 27 -5.26 19.51 10.02
N TYR A 28 -6.41 19.02 9.52
CA TYR A 28 -7.70 19.20 10.17
C TYR A 28 -7.75 18.49 11.53
N LEU A 29 -7.34 17.22 11.59
CA LEU A 29 -7.31 16.44 12.84
C LEU A 29 -6.41 17.08 13.90
N ASP A 30 -5.19 17.51 13.51
CA ASP A 30 -4.26 18.17 14.43
C ASP A 30 -4.81 19.51 14.95
N ARG A 31 -5.48 20.31 14.11
CA ARG A 31 -6.13 21.56 14.52
C ARG A 31 -7.26 21.30 15.52
N TYR A 32 -8.13 20.35 15.23
CA TYR A 32 -9.23 19.97 16.11
C TYR A 32 -8.73 19.50 17.50
N MET A 33 -7.68 18.67 17.54
CA MET A 33 -7.06 18.25 18.80
C MET A 33 -6.40 19.41 19.55
N ALA A 34 -5.83 20.39 18.85
CA ALA A 34 -5.23 21.56 19.49
C ALA A 34 -6.28 22.51 20.07
N GLU A 35 -7.41 22.71 19.38
CA GLU A 35 -8.52 23.56 19.84
C GLU A 35 -9.21 22.97 21.09
N THR A 36 -9.45 21.66 21.10
CA THR A 36 -10.04 20.95 22.26
C THR A 36 -9.10 20.94 23.48
N SER A 37 -7.78 20.99 23.29
CA SER A 37 -6.80 21.06 24.38
C SER A 37 -6.61 22.47 24.96
N LYS A 38 -7.03 23.53 24.28
CA LYS A 38 -6.82 24.95 24.66
C LYS A 38 -7.83 25.50 25.67
N GLY A 39 -8.68 24.65 26.27
CA GLY A 39 -9.60 25.04 27.35
C GLY A 39 -8.92 25.54 28.64
N SER A 40 -7.59 25.65 28.68
CA SER A 40 -6.83 26.26 29.76
C SER A 40 -6.01 27.43 29.21
N GLN A 41 -6.15 28.63 29.81
CA GLN A 41 -5.47 29.86 29.41
C GLN A 41 -3.94 29.71 29.53
N GLY A 42 -3.29 29.30 28.44
CA GLY A 42 -1.83 29.27 28.35
C GLY A 42 -1.22 30.66 28.23
N SER A 43 0.00 30.84 28.75
CA SER A 43 0.76 32.10 28.66
C SER A 43 1.14 32.44 27.21
N SER A 44 1.43 33.71 26.91
CA SER A 44 1.88 34.15 25.58
C SER A 44 3.17 33.47 25.10
N ARG A 45 4.02 33.02 26.03
CA ARG A 45 5.28 32.28 25.73
C ARG A 45 5.04 30.82 25.34
N GLU A 46 3.97 30.19 25.83
CA GLU A 46 3.59 28.83 25.42
C GLU A 46 2.98 28.86 24.02
N HIS A 47 2.12 29.83 23.74
CA HIS A 47 1.55 30.04 22.41
C HIS A 47 2.61 30.23 21.31
N GLN A 48 3.69 30.98 21.58
CA GLN A 48 4.80 31.14 20.64
C GLN A 48 5.59 29.84 20.40
N ARG A 49 5.80 29.03 21.45
CA ARG A 49 6.47 27.73 21.32
C ARG A 49 5.62 26.73 20.54
N ASP A 50 4.32 26.72 20.78
CA ASP A 50 3.39 25.85 20.07
C ASP A 50 3.29 26.21 18.59
N LYS A 51 3.24 27.51 18.26
CA LYS A 51 3.28 27.97 16.86
C LYS A 51 4.56 27.53 16.16
N LYS A 52 5.74 27.76 16.77
CA LYS A 52 7.02 27.31 16.21
C LYS A 52 7.07 25.80 16.03
N ARG A 53 6.48 25.03 16.94
CA ARG A 53 6.38 23.57 16.82
C ARG A 53 5.50 23.18 15.64
N ASP A 54 4.36 23.84 15.46
CA ASP A 54 3.43 23.61 14.35
C ASP A 54 4.08 23.89 12.99
N ASP A 55 4.79 25.02 12.87
CA ASP A 55 5.53 25.40 11.67
C ASP A 55 6.57 24.32 11.30
N LEU A 56 7.29 23.79 12.30
CA LEU A 56 8.28 22.73 12.08
C LEU A 56 7.65 21.40 11.61
N ILE A 57 6.49 21.02 12.16
CA ILE A 57 5.78 19.80 11.73
C ILE A 57 5.29 19.97 10.29
N THR A 58 4.73 21.14 9.98
CA THR A 58 4.28 21.47 8.62
C THR A 58 5.44 21.44 7.63
N GLN A 59 6.61 22.00 7.99
CA GLN A 59 7.80 21.93 7.15
C GLN A 59 8.28 20.49 6.96
N SER A 60 8.34 19.69 8.03
CA SER A 60 8.78 18.29 7.98
C SER A 60 7.88 17.46 7.05
N LEU A 61 6.56 17.68 7.10
CA LEU A 61 5.61 17.02 6.22
C LEU A 61 5.81 17.43 4.75
N ARG A 62 6.01 18.72 4.48
CA ARG A 62 6.30 19.22 3.11
C ARG A 62 7.58 18.62 2.55
N ASP A 63 8.66 18.62 3.33
CA ASP A 63 9.94 18.05 2.94
C ASP A 63 9.81 16.56 2.64
N THR A 64 9.00 15.84 3.44
CA THR A 64 8.77 14.42 3.25
C THR A 64 7.88 14.12 2.03
N ILE A 65 6.82 14.90 1.79
CA ILE A 65 6.01 14.79 0.56
C ILE A 65 6.90 15.03 -0.66
N ALA A 66 7.78 16.04 -0.59
CA ALA A 66 8.69 16.37 -1.66
C ALA A 66 9.72 15.24 -1.90
N ALA A 67 10.31 14.68 -0.83
CA ALA A 67 11.21 13.53 -0.91
C ALA A 67 10.49 12.27 -1.42
N PHE A 68 9.23 12.06 -1.07
CA PHE A 68 8.42 10.97 -1.61
C PHE A 68 8.18 11.18 -3.12
N ALA A 69 7.80 12.39 -3.54
CA ALA A 69 7.42 12.70 -4.91
C ALA A 69 8.59 12.85 -5.90
N VAL A 70 9.80 13.17 -5.42
CA VAL A 70 10.97 13.43 -6.27
C VAL A 70 11.37 12.21 -7.13
N ARG A 71 10.91 11.00 -6.77
CA ARG A 71 11.10 9.78 -7.58
C ARG A 71 10.55 9.88 -9.01
N TRP A 72 9.57 10.73 -9.24
CA TRP A 72 8.98 10.99 -10.56
C TRP A 72 9.63 12.19 -11.27
N LEU A 73 10.57 12.90 -10.62
CA LEU A 73 11.28 14.03 -11.23
C LEU A 73 11.98 13.65 -12.55
N PRO A 74 12.67 12.49 -12.69
CA PRO A 74 13.29 12.08 -13.95
C PRO A 74 12.31 11.94 -15.12
N ILE A 75 11.04 11.65 -14.85
CA ILE A 75 9.99 11.56 -15.88
C ILE A 75 9.55 12.96 -16.32
N THR A 76 9.63 13.94 -15.42
CA THR A 76 9.06 15.28 -15.61
C THR A 76 10.10 16.36 -15.94
N SER A 77 11.40 16.03 -15.92
CA SER A 77 12.53 16.95 -16.09
C SER A 77 13.54 16.39 -17.10
N SER A 78 14.12 17.27 -17.92
CA SER A 78 15.13 16.94 -18.93
C SER A 78 16.55 16.78 -18.37
N ASP A 79 16.82 17.24 -17.15
CA ASP A 79 18.20 17.43 -16.65
C ASP A 79 18.61 16.30 -15.70
N GLY A 80 19.10 15.18 -16.26
CA GLY A 80 19.34 13.93 -15.54
C GLY A 80 20.34 13.98 -14.38
N LEU A 81 21.46 14.72 -14.51
CA LEU A 81 22.50 14.79 -13.46
C LEU A 81 22.09 15.66 -12.28
N ASP A 82 21.48 16.83 -12.54
CA ASP A 82 20.91 17.68 -11.48
C ASP A 82 19.79 16.95 -10.71
N THR A 83 19.00 16.16 -11.44
CA THR A 83 17.92 15.35 -10.86
C THR A 83 18.42 14.35 -9.81
N SER A 84 19.52 13.64 -10.05
CA SER A 84 20.05 12.66 -9.07
C SER A 84 20.50 13.32 -7.77
N HIS A 85 21.27 14.40 -7.86
CA HIS A 85 21.72 15.17 -6.69
C HIS A 85 20.54 15.75 -5.89
N ARG A 86 19.51 16.24 -6.59
CA ARG A 86 18.28 16.75 -5.97
C ARG A 86 17.51 15.66 -5.23
N ILE A 87 17.36 14.48 -5.83
CA ILE A 87 16.72 13.33 -5.19
C ILE A 87 17.42 12.98 -3.87
N GLN A 88 18.76 12.85 -3.90
CA GLN A 88 19.54 12.56 -2.69
C GLN A 88 19.40 13.68 -1.64
N THR A 89 19.48 14.94 -2.05
CA THR A 89 19.38 16.10 -1.15
C THR A 89 18.03 16.15 -0.44
N MET A 90 16.94 15.93 -1.17
CA MET A 90 15.59 15.94 -0.62
C MET A 90 15.35 14.75 0.32
N TRP A 91 15.86 13.57 -0.02
CA TRP A 91 15.82 12.41 0.87
C TRP A 91 16.58 12.67 2.18
N ARG A 92 17.80 13.22 2.11
CA ARG A 92 18.61 13.59 3.30
C ARG A 92 17.89 14.64 4.15
N GLN A 93 17.28 15.65 3.52
CA GLN A 93 16.51 16.68 4.21
C GLN A 93 15.34 16.08 5.00
N ALA A 94 14.52 15.23 4.38
CA ALA A 94 13.43 14.56 5.07
C ALA A 94 13.94 13.66 6.20
N ARG A 95 15.00 12.88 5.96
CA ARG A 95 15.56 11.93 6.93
C ARG A 95 16.06 12.60 8.21
N ARG A 96 16.69 13.78 8.11
CA ARG A 96 17.19 14.55 9.27
C ARG A 96 16.12 14.83 10.31
N ASP A 97 14.86 14.92 9.89
CA ASP A 97 13.77 15.29 10.77
C ASP A 97 13.05 14.09 11.40
N MET A 98 13.29 12.85 10.93
CA MET A 98 12.54 11.66 11.35
C MET A 98 12.59 11.41 12.87
N LEU A 99 13.76 11.52 13.50
CA LEU A 99 13.87 11.36 14.96
C LEU A 99 13.04 12.42 15.72
N ARG A 100 13.00 13.65 15.19
CA ARG A 100 12.20 14.74 15.78
C ARG A 100 10.71 14.49 15.60
N ILE A 101 10.30 13.96 14.45
CA ILE A 101 8.90 13.62 14.13
C ILE A 101 8.41 12.47 15.01
N ILE A 102 9.22 11.43 15.23
CA ILE A 102 8.92 10.32 16.14
C ILE A 102 8.56 10.85 17.55
N ASN A 103 9.36 11.79 18.04
CA ASN A 103 9.19 12.40 19.35
C ASN A 103 8.07 13.46 19.42
N ARG A 104 7.32 13.69 18.33
CA ARG A 104 6.24 14.68 18.26
C ARG A 104 4.96 14.07 17.69
N PRO A 105 4.25 13.21 18.45
CA PRO A 105 3.02 12.58 17.96
C PRO A 105 1.98 13.60 17.49
N SER A 106 1.54 13.45 16.24
CA SER A 106 0.45 14.20 15.59
C SER A 106 0.05 13.43 14.31
N TYR A 107 -1.11 13.71 13.73
CA TYR A 107 -1.51 13.07 12.47
C TYR A 107 -0.60 13.48 11.31
N ARG A 108 -0.10 14.73 11.28
CA ARG A 108 0.92 15.16 10.30
C ARG A 108 2.26 14.45 10.50
N SER A 109 2.66 14.21 11.75
CA SER A 109 3.87 13.43 12.07
C SER A 109 3.73 11.97 11.61
N MET A 110 2.60 11.33 11.92
CA MET A 110 2.25 10.00 11.44
C MET A 110 2.33 9.90 9.91
N LEU A 111 1.70 10.84 9.19
CA LEU A 111 1.73 10.85 7.72
C LEU A 111 3.15 11.03 7.18
N SER A 112 3.95 11.91 7.80
CA SER A 112 5.36 12.09 7.42
C SER A 112 6.14 10.78 7.58
N LEU A 113 5.98 10.07 8.69
CA LEU A 113 6.67 8.81 8.93
C LEU A 113 6.27 7.73 7.90
N PHE A 114 4.99 7.59 7.58
CA PHE A 114 4.52 6.66 6.54
C PHE A 114 5.06 7.01 5.15
N LEU A 115 5.03 8.29 4.75
CA LEU A 115 5.54 8.74 3.46
C LEU A 115 7.05 8.53 3.35
N PHE A 116 7.81 8.83 4.41
CA PHE A 116 9.24 8.59 4.43
C PHE A 116 9.56 7.10 4.31
N ALA A 117 8.82 6.23 5.01
CA ALA A 117 8.98 4.78 4.90
C ALA A 117 8.73 4.25 3.48
N LEU A 118 7.80 4.85 2.74
CA LEU A 118 7.57 4.53 1.33
C LEU A 118 8.56 5.20 0.36
N THR A 119 9.47 6.04 0.85
CA THR A 119 10.44 6.75 0.02
C THR A 119 11.64 5.85 -0.27
N PRO A 120 11.88 5.45 -1.53
CA PRO A 120 13.01 4.62 -1.88
C PRO A 120 14.32 5.31 -1.53
N ILE A 121 15.28 4.52 -1.04
CA ILE A 121 16.63 5.00 -0.79
C ILE A 121 17.28 5.32 -2.14
N PRO A 122 17.75 6.56 -2.35
CA PRO A 122 18.39 6.94 -3.60
C PRO A 122 19.70 6.17 -3.86
N MET A 123 20.02 5.99 -5.13
CA MET A 123 21.36 5.58 -5.56
C MET A 123 22.40 6.62 -5.09
N GLY A 124 23.56 6.14 -4.64
CA GLY A 124 24.66 6.96 -4.15
C GLY A 124 24.63 7.24 -2.64
N ILE A 125 23.65 6.72 -1.90
CA ILE A 125 23.69 6.64 -0.43
C ILE A 125 24.52 5.40 -0.04
N SER A 126 25.56 5.59 0.77
CA SER A 126 26.38 4.49 1.29
C SER A 126 25.64 3.66 2.34
N GLU A 127 26.10 2.44 2.58
CA GLU A 127 25.53 1.57 3.63
C GLU A 127 25.75 2.15 5.03
N ASP A 128 26.91 2.77 5.29
CA ASP A 128 27.17 3.49 6.55
C ASP A 128 26.18 4.66 6.74
N GLU A 129 25.96 5.46 5.69
CA GLU A 129 24.98 6.55 5.76
C GLU A 129 23.59 5.98 6.05
N GLU A 130 23.21 4.85 5.44
CA GLU A 130 21.95 4.15 5.68
C GLU A 130 21.81 3.63 7.12
N ALA A 131 22.89 3.12 7.72
CA ALA A 131 22.91 2.60 9.09
C ALA A 131 22.84 3.70 10.17
N ASP A 132 23.42 4.87 9.92
CA ASP A 132 23.56 5.96 10.91
C ASP A 132 22.25 6.71 11.27
N GLY A 133 21.13 6.37 10.64
CA GLY A 133 19.88 7.12 10.79
C GLY A 133 18.64 6.26 10.95
N VAL A 134 17.48 6.91 11.03
CA VAL A 134 16.20 6.22 11.21
C VAL A 134 15.82 5.47 9.93
N SER A 135 15.59 4.16 10.05
CA SER A 135 15.15 3.32 8.94
C SER A 135 13.66 3.48 8.63
N GLY A 136 13.25 3.11 7.42
CA GLY A 136 11.84 3.11 7.02
C GLY A 136 10.96 2.24 7.93
N GLN A 137 11.46 1.07 8.37
CA GLN A 137 10.74 0.17 9.28
C GLN A 137 10.45 0.83 10.63
N VAL A 138 11.45 1.50 11.21
CA VAL A 138 11.27 2.25 12.46
C VAL A 138 10.24 3.35 12.28
N CYS A 139 10.22 4.02 11.13
CA CYS A 139 9.19 5.02 10.82
C CYS A 139 7.79 4.42 10.77
N ILE A 140 7.59 3.25 10.14
CA ILE A 140 6.29 2.55 10.12
C ILE A 140 5.83 2.23 11.55
N HIS A 141 6.68 1.59 12.36
CA HIS A 141 6.32 1.23 13.74
C HIS A 141 5.98 2.46 14.58
N ALA A 142 6.80 3.53 14.49
CA ALA A 142 6.53 4.76 15.20
C ALA A 142 5.22 5.42 14.74
N ALA A 143 4.92 5.41 13.43
CA ALA A 143 3.67 5.95 12.90
C ALA A 143 2.44 5.19 13.42
N LEU A 144 2.50 3.85 13.43
CA LEU A 144 1.44 2.99 13.95
C LEU A 144 1.22 3.21 15.45
N GLN A 145 2.30 3.32 16.22
CA GLN A 145 2.22 3.65 17.64
C GLN A 145 1.63 5.05 17.88
N GLN A 146 1.98 6.03 17.03
CA GLN A 146 1.40 7.37 17.10
C GLN A 146 -0.11 7.33 16.85
N VAL A 147 -0.59 6.59 15.84
CA VAL A 147 -2.03 6.41 15.57
C VAL A 147 -2.75 5.84 16.79
N GLN A 148 -2.23 4.74 17.35
CA GLN A 148 -2.82 4.12 18.54
C GLN A 148 -2.88 5.11 19.71
N SER A 149 -1.78 5.83 19.95
CA SER A 149 -1.68 6.79 21.04
C SER A 149 -2.63 7.97 20.87
N LEU A 150 -2.73 8.53 19.66
CA LEU A 150 -3.63 9.64 19.33
C LEU A 150 -5.09 9.25 19.53
N ARG A 151 -5.49 8.06 19.08
CA ARG A 151 -6.85 7.53 19.28
C ARG A 151 -7.14 7.17 20.74
N ALA A 152 -6.15 6.64 21.46
CA ALA A 152 -6.29 6.28 22.87
C ALA A 152 -6.29 7.50 23.82
N ARG A 153 -5.66 8.62 23.43
CA ARG A 153 -5.60 9.86 24.22
C ARG A 153 -6.99 10.40 24.57
N HIS A 154 -8.01 10.08 23.78
CA HIS A 154 -9.40 10.43 24.07
C HIS A 154 -10.06 9.55 25.14
N ARG A 155 -9.39 8.52 25.66
CA ARG A 155 -10.04 7.48 26.48
C ARG A 155 -9.39 7.21 27.83
N ASN A 156 -8.07 7.35 28.01
CA ASN A 156 -7.39 6.93 29.26
C ASN A 156 -6.17 7.78 29.65
N LEU A 157 -5.83 7.75 30.95
CA LEU A 157 -4.53 8.17 31.50
C LEU A 157 -3.41 7.28 30.94
N GLN A 158 -2.30 7.88 30.49
CA GLN A 158 -1.16 7.14 29.95
C GLN A 158 0.07 7.32 30.86
N PHE A 159 0.62 6.20 31.31
CA PHE A 159 1.81 6.14 32.15
C PHE A 159 3.00 5.64 31.33
N SER A 160 4.12 6.35 31.43
CA SER A 160 5.44 5.86 30.99
C SER A 160 6.41 6.02 32.16
N GLY A 161 7.42 5.15 32.25
CA GLY A 161 8.47 5.24 33.27
C GLY A 161 9.22 6.58 33.29
N SER A 162 9.10 7.39 32.23
CA SER A 162 9.70 8.73 32.13
C SER A 162 8.71 9.90 32.26
N LYS A 163 7.40 9.68 32.04
CA LYS A 163 6.37 10.74 32.01
C LYS A 163 4.97 10.18 32.32
N VAL A 164 4.19 10.93 33.09
CA VAL A 164 2.74 10.71 33.23
C VAL A 164 2.03 11.74 32.38
N THR A 165 1.25 11.28 31.40
CA THR A 165 0.41 12.17 30.59
C THR A 165 -0.98 12.15 31.21
N PRO A 166 -1.44 13.26 31.83
CA PRO A 166 -2.77 13.29 32.42
C PRO A 166 -3.81 13.01 31.34
N SER A 167 -4.87 12.26 31.66
CA SER A 167 -6.05 12.21 30.79
C SER A 167 -6.50 13.65 30.61
N SER A 168 -6.56 14.14 29.37
CA SER A 168 -7.32 15.35 29.08
C SER A 168 -8.70 15.14 29.68
N SER A 169 -9.12 16.04 30.59
CA SER A 169 -10.39 15.96 31.30
C SER A 169 -11.44 15.42 30.35
N SER A 170 -11.98 14.24 30.66
CA SER A 170 -12.99 13.57 29.86
C SER A 170 -14.04 14.59 29.47
N ILE A 171 -14.06 15.01 28.20
CA ILE A 171 -15.32 15.44 27.62
C ILE A 171 -16.14 14.16 27.72
N PRO A 172 -17.22 14.11 28.52
CA PRO A 172 -18.13 12.98 28.43
C PRO A 172 -18.45 12.91 26.94
N MET A 173 -18.28 11.76 26.29
CA MET A 173 -18.97 11.54 25.02
C MET A 173 -20.44 11.75 25.37
N SER A 174 -20.90 12.97 25.15
CA SER A 174 -22.22 13.40 25.56
C SER A 174 -23.15 12.51 24.78
N SER A 175 -24.04 11.83 25.47
CA SER A 175 -25.19 11.15 24.89
C SER A 175 -26.21 12.14 24.30
N ALA A 176 -25.84 13.42 24.11
CA ALA A 176 -26.61 14.42 23.40
C ALA A 176 -26.30 14.37 21.90
N PRO A 177 -27.30 14.60 21.03
CA PRO A 177 -27.14 14.47 19.60
C PRO A 177 -26.19 15.55 19.03
N GLU A 178 -25.23 15.08 18.23
CA GLU A 178 -24.75 15.71 16.99
C GLU A 178 -24.41 17.22 17.02
N SER A 179 -23.16 17.56 17.33
CA SER A 179 -22.52 18.68 16.62
C SER A 179 -21.85 18.14 15.36
N ALA A 180 -22.09 18.79 14.21
CA ALA A 180 -21.50 18.41 12.92
C ALA A 180 -19.96 18.37 12.94
N ASP A 181 -19.33 19.10 13.87
CA ASP A 181 -17.88 19.12 14.05
C ASP A 181 -17.35 17.84 14.73
N THR A 182 -18.11 17.22 15.62
CA THR A 182 -17.68 15.96 16.29
C THR A 182 -17.78 14.76 15.34
N SER A 183 -18.86 14.66 14.55
CA SER A 183 -19.02 13.60 13.58
C SER A 183 -17.98 13.70 12.45
N SER A 184 -17.71 14.91 11.95
CA SER A 184 -16.67 15.14 10.95
C SER A 184 -15.26 14.81 11.45
N PHE A 185 -14.95 15.07 12.74
CA PHE A 185 -13.69 14.63 13.35
C PHE A 185 -13.57 13.10 13.41
N ILE A 186 -14.60 12.39 13.91
CA ILE A 186 -14.59 10.92 14.02
C ILE A 186 -14.39 10.27 12.64
N ASN A 187 -15.10 10.77 11.63
CA ASN A 187 -14.97 10.27 10.26
C ASN A 187 -13.56 10.52 9.70
N ALA A 188 -13.01 11.72 9.92
CA ALA A 188 -11.65 12.03 9.51
C ALA A 188 -10.61 11.15 10.20
N GLU A 189 -10.78 10.89 11.50
CA GLU A 189 -9.92 10.01 12.27
C GLU A 189 -10.02 8.56 11.77
N ASN A 190 -11.22 8.10 11.43
CA ASN A 190 -11.43 6.78 10.86
C ASN A 190 -10.74 6.60 9.51
N ILE A 191 -10.68 7.63 8.67
CA ILE A 191 -9.90 7.61 7.42
C ILE A 191 -8.41 7.46 7.72
N ALA A 192 -7.88 8.25 8.66
CA ALA A 192 -6.48 8.15 9.08
C ALA A 192 -6.17 6.76 9.68
N TYR A 193 -7.10 6.19 10.43
CA TYR A 193 -6.95 4.84 10.97
C TYR A 193 -6.99 3.76 9.89
N TRP A 194 -7.89 3.86 8.91
CA TRP A 194 -7.93 2.94 7.78
C TRP A 194 -6.64 2.99 6.94
N ALA A 195 -6.08 4.19 6.77
CA ALA A 195 -4.74 4.36 6.19
C ALA A 195 -3.70 3.56 6.99
N ALA A 196 -3.68 3.72 8.31
CA ALA A 196 -2.74 3.04 9.19
C ALA A 196 -2.88 1.51 9.13
N ILE A 197 -4.11 0.98 9.10
CA ILE A 197 -4.36 -0.47 8.91
C ILE A 197 -3.84 -0.94 7.56
N THR A 198 -4.01 -0.14 6.50
CA THR A 198 -3.46 -0.45 5.18
C THR A 198 -1.95 -0.59 5.23
N PHE A 199 -1.25 0.34 5.89
CA PHE A 199 0.20 0.27 6.10
C PHE A 199 0.61 -0.93 6.95
N ASP A 200 -0.05 -1.16 8.08
CA ASP A 200 0.26 -2.28 8.99
C ASP A 200 0.11 -3.64 8.28
N THR A 201 -0.98 -3.81 7.55
CA THR A 201 -1.27 -5.03 6.78
C THR A 201 -0.27 -5.21 5.63
N SER A 202 0.02 -4.14 4.88
CA SER A 202 1.00 -4.17 3.80
C SER A 202 2.38 -4.54 4.31
N ALA A 203 2.83 -3.95 5.42
CA ALA A 203 4.13 -4.25 6.02
C ALA A 203 4.17 -5.68 6.58
N SER A 204 3.09 -6.15 7.21
CA SER A 204 3.00 -7.53 7.70
C SER A 204 3.11 -8.54 6.56
N LEU A 205 2.44 -8.28 5.44
CA LEU A 205 2.51 -9.15 4.26
C LEU A 205 3.89 -9.07 3.59
N THR A 206 4.42 -7.88 3.34
CA THR A 206 5.58 -7.68 2.45
C THR A 206 6.94 -7.70 3.15
N LEU A 207 6.98 -7.41 4.44
CA LEU A 207 8.22 -7.25 5.21
C LEU A 207 8.31 -8.24 6.38
N ASN A 208 7.34 -9.16 6.48
CA ASN A 208 7.23 -10.11 7.58
C ASN A 208 7.23 -9.44 8.97
N CYS A 209 6.71 -8.21 9.06
CA CYS A 209 6.51 -7.54 10.34
C CYS A 209 5.32 -8.20 11.08
N ARG A 210 5.35 -8.17 12.41
CA ARG A 210 4.13 -8.49 13.18
C ARG A 210 3.19 -7.28 13.13
N PRO A 211 1.88 -7.49 12.91
CA PRO A 211 0.92 -6.40 12.87
C PRO A 211 0.83 -5.72 14.25
N LEU A 212 0.80 -4.39 14.27
CA LEU A 212 0.66 -3.61 15.50
C LEU A 212 -0.80 -3.22 15.79
N LEU A 213 -1.64 -3.12 14.77
CA LEU A 213 -3.05 -2.71 14.88
C LEU A 213 -4.03 -3.87 14.89
N SER A 214 -3.55 -5.12 14.77
CA SER A 214 -4.35 -6.33 14.87
C SER A 214 -3.92 -7.22 16.03
N SER A 215 -4.88 -7.96 16.58
CA SER A 215 -4.77 -8.72 17.82
C SER A 215 -4.53 -10.21 17.52
N GLY A 216 -3.27 -10.61 17.51
CA GLY A 216 -2.89 -12.01 17.30
C GLY A 216 -3.33 -12.60 15.95
N LEU A 217 -3.11 -13.91 15.80
CA LEU A 217 -3.25 -14.61 14.53
C LEU A 217 -4.67 -14.55 13.96
N PHE A 218 -5.70 -14.75 14.80
CA PHE A 218 -7.11 -14.79 14.38
C PHE A 218 -7.95 -13.60 14.86
N GLY A 219 -7.33 -12.52 15.35
CA GLY A 219 -8.05 -11.34 15.86
C GLY A 219 -9.01 -10.71 14.86
N PHE A 220 -8.72 -10.86 13.56
CA PHE A 220 -9.56 -10.35 12.47
C PHE A 220 -10.99 -10.90 12.49
N GLU A 221 -11.25 -12.03 13.15
CA GLU A 221 -12.59 -12.58 13.32
C GLU A 221 -13.48 -11.68 14.18
N SER A 222 -12.91 -11.09 15.24
CA SER A 222 -13.64 -10.34 16.26
C SER A 222 -13.53 -8.82 16.09
N GLU A 223 -12.45 -8.34 15.48
CA GLU A 223 -12.13 -6.94 15.26
C GLU A 223 -13.19 -6.20 14.41
N PHE A 224 -13.61 -5.04 14.89
CA PHE A 224 -14.65 -4.23 14.26
C PHE A 224 -14.32 -3.82 12.82
N THR A 225 -13.07 -3.45 12.55
CA THR A 225 -12.59 -3.07 11.21
C THR A 225 -12.93 -4.13 10.17
N TRP A 226 -12.57 -5.39 10.45
CA TRP A 226 -12.70 -6.49 9.51
C TRP A 226 -14.15 -6.99 9.40
N LYS A 227 -14.92 -6.90 10.49
CA LYS A 227 -16.38 -7.06 10.43
C LYS A 227 -17.01 -6.05 9.48
N LEU A 228 -16.59 -4.79 9.53
CA LEU A 228 -17.11 -3.74 8.67
C LEU A 228 -16.77 -3.98 7.19
N VAL A 229 -15.57 -4.48 6.88
CA VAL A 229 -15.20 -4.91 5.52
C VAL A 229 -16.16 -5.98 4.99
N ARG A 230 -16.50 -7.00 5.81
CA ARG A 230 -17.49 -8.03 5.43
C ARG A 230 -18.90 -7.45 5.26
N THR A 231 -19.30 -6.51 6.11
CA THR A 231 -20.58 -5.81 5.95
C THR A 231 -20.64 -5.05 4.63
N CYS A 232 -19.58 -4.32 4.27
CA CYS A 232 -19.50 -3.63 2.99
C CYS A 232 -19.59 -4.59 1.79
N LEU A 233 -18.97 -5.78 1.88
CA LEU A 233 -19.11 -6.82 0.86
C LEU A 233 -20.57 -7.24 0.67
N ASN A 234 -21.28 -7.51 1.78
CA ASN A 234 -22.69 -7.91 1.74
C ASN A 234 -23.57 -6.82 1.10
N VAL A 235 -23.35 -5.56 1.45
CA VAL A 235 -24.13 -4.46 0.85
C VAL A 235 -23.79 -4.26 -0.63
N PHE A 236 -22.52 -4.42 -1.02
CA PHE A 236 -22.12 -4.40 -2.42
C PHE A 236 -22.84 -5.52 -3.20
N ASN A 237 -22.88 -6.74 -2.65
CA ASN A 237 -23.57 -7.87 -3.26
C ASN A 237 -25.08 -7.61 -3.45
N GLU A 238 -25.76 -7.02 -2.48
CA GLU A 238 -27.17 -6.67 -2.64
C GLU A 238 -27.38 -5.57 -3.69
N SER A 239 -26.50 -4.57 -3.70
CA SER A 239 -26.59 -3.42 -4.61
C SER A 239 -26.29 -3.82 -6.06
N SER A 240 -25.32 -4.72 -6.27
CA SER A 240 -24.85 -5.15 -7.57
C SER A 240 -25.81 -6.11 -8.30
N LYS A 241 -26.72 -6.78 -7.58
CA LYS A 241 -27.80 -7.58 -8.20
C LYS A 241 -28.63 -6.78 -9.21
N SER A 242 -28.87 -5.50 -8.90
CA SER A 242 -29.61 -4.59 -9.79
C SER A 242 -28.84 -4.26 -11.08
N TRP A 243 -27.51 -4.37 -11.06
CA TRP A 243 -26.65 -4.06 -12.21
C TRP A 243 -26.60 -5.22 -13.20
N CYS A 244 -26.71 -6.46 -12.72
CA CYS A 244 -26.74 -7.66 -13.55
C CYS A 244 -28.06 -7.82 -14.33
N GLN A 245 -29.14 -7.12 -13.96
CA GLN A 245 -30.48 -7.26 -14.53
C GLN A 245 -30.80 -6.25 -15.65
N GLY A 246 -29.91 -5.32 -15.96
CA GLY A 246 -30.09 -4.34 -17.03
C GLY A 246 -28.85 -4.21 -17.91
N SER A 247 -29.00 -3.60 -19.09
CA SER A 247 -27.88 -3.15 -19.95
C SER A 247 -27.14 -1.95 -19.33
N ALA A 248 -26.87 -2.01 -18.02
CA ALA A 248 -26.35 -0.90 -17.26
C ALA A 248 -24.93 -0.60 -17.74
N GLU A 249 -24.75 0.56 -18.37
CA GLU A 249 -23.47 0.99 -18.91
C GLU A 249 -22.39 1.01 -17.80
N MET A 250 -21.21 0.46 -18.09
CA MET A 250 -20.06 0.54 -17.20
C MET A 250 -19.39 1.91 -17.36
N THR A 251 -19.83 2.90 -16.57
CA THR A 251 -19.26 4.26 -16.56
C THR A 251 -17.97 4.35 -15.73
N ASP A 252 -17.25 5.47 -15.82
CA ASP A 252 -16.04 5.69 -15.04
C ASP A 252 -16.31 5.73 -13.53
N GLU A 253 -17.42 6.34 -13.12
CA GLU A 253 -17.86 6.41 -11.72
C GLU A 253 -18.16 5.01 -11.18
N ARG A 254 -18.90 4.20 -11.95
CA ARG A 254 -19.23 2.82 -11.58
C ARG A 254 -17.99 1.95 -11.50
N ALA A 255 -17.08 2.07 -12.46
CA ALA A 255 -15.81 1.37 -12.42
C ALA A 255 -15.02 1.74 -11.14
N ASN A 256 -14.97 3.02 -10.77
CA ASN A 256 -14.33 3.47 -9.54
C ASN A 256 -15.01 2.94 -8.27
N GLU A 257 -16.34 2.82 -8.24
CA GLU A 257 -17.09 2.21 -7.14
C GLU A 257 -16.72 0.74 -6.95
N ILE A 258 -16.74 -0.04 -8.05
CA ILE A 258 -16.36 -1.46 -8.06
C ILE A 258 -14.90 -1.62 -7.60
N ILE A 259 -13.97 -0.88 -8.21
CA ILE A 259 -12.54 -0.96 -7.90
C ILE A 259 -12.27 -0.61 -6.43
N ALA A 260 -12.96 0.40 -5.90
CA ALA A 260 -12.78 0.82 -4.52
C ALA A 260 -13.34 -0.20 -3.50
N ALA A 261 -14.51 -0.79 -3.78
CA ALA A 261 -15.07 -1.88 -2.96
C ALA A 261 -14.16 -3.12 -2.99
N ALA A 262 -13.69 -3.51 -4.18
CA ALA A 262 -12.75 -4.60 -4.37
C ALA A 262 -11.40 -4.33 -3.68
N ALA A 263 -10.92 -3.08 -3.68
CA ALA A 263 -9.69 -2.70 -2.98
C ALA A 263 -9.81 -2.83 -1.45
N CYS A 264 -11.01 -2.59 -0.89
CA CYS A 264 -11.30 -2.82 0.51
C CYS A 264 -11.21 -4.32 0.86
N TRP A 265 -11.83 -5.18 0.04
CA TRP A 265 -11.74 -6.63 0.21
C TRP A 265 -10.33 -7.17 -0.02
N LYS A 266 -9.61 -6.64 -1.00
CA LYS A 266 -8.20 -6.97 -1.25
C LYS A 266 -7.35 -6.80 0.02
N LEU A 267 -7.62 -5.77 0.83
CA LEU A 267 -6.90 -5.59 2.09
C LEU A 267 -7.22 -6.69 3.12
N MET A 268 -8.44 -7.20 3.17
CA MET A 268 -8.76 -8.41 3.94
C MET A 268 -7.95 -9.60 3.44
N GLY A 269 -7.91 -9.83 2.13
CA GLY A 269 -7.09 -10.91 1.54
C GLY A 269 -5.61 -10.80 1.95
N TRP A 270 -5.05 -9.59 1.94
CA TRP A 270 -3.69 -9.34 2.42
C TRP A 270 -3.51 -9.62 3.91
N LYS A 271 -4.49 -9.27 4.74
CA LYS A 271 -4.46 -9.57 6.17
C LYS A 271 -4.44 -11.08 6.42
N LEU A 272 -5.27 -11.83 5.70
CA LEU A 272 -5.34 -13.29 5.82
C LEU A 272 -4.05 -13.96 5.33
N ALA A 273 -3.50 -13.48 4.21
CA ALA A 273 -2.19 -13.94 3.72
C ALA A 273 -1.08 -13.64 4.74
N ALA A 274 -1.04 -12.44 5.31
CA ALA A 274 -0.07 -12.09 6.35
C ALA A 274 -0.20 -12.98 7.60
N ASN A 275 -1.43 -13.29 8.03
CA ASN A 275 -1.67 -14.21 9.14
C ASN A 275 -1.16 -15.63 8.82
N PHE A 276 -1.42 -16.15 7.61
CA PHE A 276 -0.86 -17.44 7.21
C PHE A 276 0.68 -17.45 7.25
N LYS A 277 1.31 -16.37 6.76
CA LYS A 277 2.77 -16.22 6.84
C LYS A 277 3.27 -16.21 8.29
N GLU A 278 2.57 -15.51 9.17
CA GLU A 278 2.87 -15.49 10.61
C GLU A 278 2.72 -16.88 11.24
N ALA A 279 1.66 -17.62 10.89
CA ALA A 279 1.44 -18.99 11.39
C ALA A 279 2.62 -19.92 11.05
N LEU A 280 3.10 -19.88 9.80
CA LEU A 280 4.25 -20.68 9.37
C LEU A 280 5.54 -20.21 10.02
N ARG A 281 5.82 -18.90 10.01
CA ARG A 281 7.06 -18.32 10.54
C ARG A 281 7.22 -18.57 12.03
N ASP A 282 6.13 -18.44 12.79
CA ASP A 282 6.16 -18.52 14.26
C ASP A 282 5.97 -19.97 14.76
N GLY A 283 5.81 -20.95 13.86
CA GLY A 283 5.75 -22.38 14.20
C GLY A 283 4.45 -22.80 14.90
N HIS A 284 3.32 -22.24 14.48
CA HIS A 284 2.00 -22.58 15.01
C HIS A 284 1.61 -24.03 14.70
N ASP A 285 0.64 -24.55 15.48
CA ASP A 285 0.15 -25.92 15.33
C ASP A 285 -0.47 -26.15 13.94
N GLU A 286 -0.40 -27.40 13.44
CA GLU A 286 -0.89 -27.76 12.10
C GLU A 286 -2.36 -27.37 11.88
N SER A 287 -3.19 -27.47 12.92
CA SER A 287 -4.59 -27.06 12.85
C SER A 287 -4.76 -25.55 12.61
N GLU A 288 -3.89 -24.72 13.20
CA GLU A 288 -3.90 -23.27 13.03
C GLU A 288 -3.36 -22.87 11.65
N VAL A 289 -2.30 -23.53 11.17
CA VAL A 289 -1.75 -23.33 9.83
C VAL A 289 -2.79 -23.67 8.76
N ARG A 290 -3.43 -24.85 8.86
CA ARG A 290 -4.51 -25.27 7.95
C ARG A 290 -5.70 -24.34 8.01
N LYS A 291 -6.08 -23.88 9.21
CA LYS A 291 -7.14 -22.89 9.38
C LYS A 291 -6.80 -21.57 8.69
N ALA A 292 -5.59 -21.04 8.88
CA ALA A 292 -5.13 -19.81 8.24
C ALA A 292 -5.11 -19.93 6.71
N LEU A 293 -4.62 -21.06 6.17
CA LEU A 293 -4.65 -21.33 4.74
C LEU A 293 -6.08 -21.39 4.19
N SER A 294 -7.01 -22.02 4.92
CA SER A 294 -8.41 -22.07 4.50
C SER A 294 -9.03 -20.68 4.39
N TYR A 295 -8.65 -19.74 5.27
CA TYR A 295 -9.09 -18.36 5.17
C TYR A 295 -8.54 -17.65 3.93
N VAL A 296 -7.28 -17.88 3.57
CA VAL A 296 -6.68 -17.34 2.33
C VAL A 296 -7.44 -17.85 1.11
N SER A 297 -7.61 -19.17 0.99
CA SER A 297 -8.34 -19.80 -0.12
C SER A 297 -9.79 -19.28 -0.21
N ASN A 298 -10.50 -19.23 0.90
CA ASN A 298 -11.90 -18.77 0.92
C ASN A 298 -12.01 -17.29 0.56
N SER A 299 -11.11 -16.44 1.06
CA SER A 299 -11.11 -15.01 0.74
C SER A 299 -10.85 -14.74 -0.74
N TRP A 300 -9.98 -15.53 -1.38
CA TRP A 300 -9.76 -15.47 -2.82
C TRP A 300 -11.00 -15.90 -3.60
N LYS A 301 -11.63 -17.03 -3.24
CA LYS A 301 -12.88 -17.48 -3.86
C LYS A 301 -13.99 -16.44 -3.74
N GLU A 302 -14.12 -15.79 -2.59
CA GLU A 302 -15.07 -14.70 -2.37
C GLU A 302 -14.74 -13.46 -3.22
N PHE A 303 -13.45 -13.11 -3.37
CA PHE A 303 -13.03 -12.01 -4.25
C PHE A 303 -13.42 -12.29 -5.70
N ASP A 304 -13.10 -13.48 -6.21
CA ASP A 304 -13.38 -13.84 -7.59
C ASP A 304 -14.88 -13.94 -7.85
N ALA A 305 -15.63 -14.62 -6.98
CA ALA A 305 -17.08 -14.75 -7.13
C ALA A 305 -17.80 -13.38 -7.10
N THR A 306 -17.35 -12.45 -6.26
CA THR A 306 -18.02 -11.16 -6.10
C THR A 306 -17.55 -10.10 -7.10
N PHE A 307 -16.24 -9.95 -7.30
CA PHE A 307 -15.69 -8.79 -8.03
C PHE A 307 -15.21 -9.11 -9.43
N ARG A 308 -14.73 -10.35 -9.71
CA ARG A 308 -14.13 -10.67 -11.02
C ARG A 308 -15.04 -10.38 -12.20
N PRO A 309 -16.34 -10.75 -12.20
CA PRO A 309 -17.23 -10.45 -13.32
C PRO A 309 -17.30 -8.96 -13.65
N PHE A 310 -17.35 -8.10 -12.62
CA PHE A 310 -17.40 -6.65 -12.79
C PHE A 310 -16.06 -6.06 -13.22
N LEU A 311 -14.94 -6.59 -12.71
CA LEU A 311 -13.60 -6.15 -13.08
C LEU A 311 -13.26 -6.52 -14.53
N ASP A 312 -13.76 -7.65 -15.03
CA ASP A 312 -13.64 -8.05 -16.43
C ASP A 312 -14.47 -7.13 -17.34
N GLU A 313 -15.67 -6.71 -16.93
CA GLU A 313 -16.44 -5.69 -17.66
C GLU A 313 -15.74 -4.32 -17.68
N CYS A 314 -15.09 -3.93 -16.57
CA CYS A 314 -14.23 -2.75 -16.54
C CYS A 314 -13.09 -2.87 -17.57
N TYR A 315 -12.47 -4.04 -17.66
CA TYR A 315 -11.40 -4.32 -18.61
C TYR A 315 -11.88 -4.23 -20.07
N LYS A 316 -13.06 -4.79 -20.39
CA LYS A 316 -13.66 -4.70 -21.74
C LYS A 316 -13.90 -3.26 -22.18
N ARG A 317 -14.25 -2.37 -21.24
CA ARG A 317 -14.46 -0.94 -21.52
C ARG A 317 -13.24 -0.06 -21.24
N MET A 318 -12.06 -0.65 -21.02
CA MET A 318 -10.91 0.11 -20.52
C MET A 318 -10.56 1.34 -21.36
N GLN A 319 -10.72 1.27 -22.68
CA GLN A 319 -10.44 2.41 -23.58
C GLN A 319 -11.27 3.66 -23.26
N PHE A 320 -12.47 3.48 -22.68
CA PHE A 320 -13.40 4.55 -22.32
C PHE A 320 -13.25 5.04 -20.88
N LEU A 321 -12.43 4.37 -20.07
CA LEU A 321 -12.19 4.75 -18.68
C LEU A 321 -11.10 5.84 -18.57
N GLY A 322 -11.21 6.68 -17.55
CA GLY A 322 -10.24 7.72 -17.23
C GLY A 322 -8.88 7.16 -16.80
N GLN A 323 -7.81 7.94 -16.96
CA GLN A 323 -6.44 7.51 -16.63
C GLN A 323 -6.28 7.08 -15.16
N GLN A 324 -6.97 7.76 -14.23
CA GLN A 324 -6.94 7.40 -12.82
C GLN A 324 -7.63 6.06 -12.55
N THR A 325 -8.75 5.80 -13.22
CA THR A 325 -9.49 4.54 -13.13
C THR A 325 -8.65 3.38 -13.65
N LYS A 326 -7.96 3.58 -14.79
CA LYS A 326 -7.00 2.61 -15.34
C LYS A 326 -5.88 2.28 -14.34
N LEU A 327 -5.29 3.30 -13.72
CA LEU A 327 -4.24 3.12 -12.72
C LEU A 327 -4.75 2.37 -11.48
N ARG A 328 -5.94 2.69 -11.00
CA ARG A 328 -6.56 2.02 -9.84
C ARG A 328 -6.91 0.57 -10.16
N TRP A 329 -7.45 0.28 -11.34
CA TRP A 329 -7.73 -1.08 -11.80
C TRP A 329 -6.44 -1.90 -11.89
N PHE A 330 -5.41 -1.35 -12.56
CA PHE A 330 -4.08 -1.97 -12.64
C PHE A 330 -3.52 -2.32 -11.26
N SER A 331 -3.50 -1.34 -10.36
CA SER A 331 -2.97 -1.51 -9.01
C SER A 331 -3.78 -2.55 -8.21
N LEU A 332 -5.09 -2.57 -8.36
CA LEU A 332 -5.95 -3.57 -7.72
C LEU A 332 -5.64 -4.98 -8.20
N MET A 333 -5.66 -5.21 -9.51
CA MET A 333 -5.47 -6.54 -10.10
C MET A 333 -4.11 -7.14 -9.77
N LEU A 334 -3.06 -6.30 -9.83
CA LEU A 334 -1.72 -6.70 -9.44
C LEU A 334 -1.67 -7.05 -7.94
N HIS A 335 -2.18 -6.16 -7.08
CA HIS A 335 -2.07 -6.34 -5.63
C HIS A 335 -2.90 -7.51 -5.11
N SER A 336 -4.10 -7.78 -5.64
CA SER A 336 -4.94 -8.89 -5.18
C SER A 336 -4.31 -10.26 -5.45
N HIS A 337 -3.60 -10.39 -6.57
CA HIS A 337 -2.95 -11.66 -6.95
C HIS A 337 -1.52 -11.76 -6.42
N LEU A 338 -0.84 -10.63 -6.16
CA LEU A 338 0.45 -10.63 -5.48
C LEU A 338 0.38 -11.34 -4.13
N SER A 339 -0.70 -11.16 -3.33
CA SER A 339 -0.81 -11.86 -2.05
C SER A 339 -0.82 -13.38 -2.18
N ILE A 340 -1.38 -13.92 -3.28
CA ILE A 340 -1.35 -15.37 -3.53
C ILE A 340 0.06 -15.82 -3.88
N LEU A 341 0.75 -15.09 -4.77
CA LEU A 341 2.15 -15.39 -5.09
C LEU A 341 3.06 -15.35 -3.85
N MET A 342 2.81 -14.42 -2.92
CA MET A 342 3.57 -14.34 -1.66
C MET A 342 3.26 -15.49 -0.70
N VAL A 343 2.02 -15.99 -0.68
CA VAL A 343 1.64 -17.19 0.08
C VAL A 343 2.36 -18.41 -0.49
N LEU A 344 2.37 -18.55 -1.82
CA LEU A 344 3.06 -19.63 -2.51
C LEU A 344 4.56 -19.63 -2.23
N ASP A 345 5.21 -18.46 -2.29
CA ASP A 345 6.63 -18.30 -1.94
C ASP A 345 6.89 -18.65 -0.46
N THR A 346 5.97 -18.30 0.44
CA THR A 346 6.12 -18.65 1.86
C THR A 346 6.01 -20.16 2.08
N ILE A 347 5.14 -20.85 1.35
CA ILE A 347 5.03 -22.32 1.42
C ILE A 347 6.32 -22.98 0.93
N GLU A 348 6.89 -22.49 -0.16
CA GLU A 348 8.16 -22.96 -0.71
C GLU A 348 9.31 -22.74 0.27
N VAL A 349 9.45 -21.53 0.81
CA VAL A 349 10.50 -21.18 1.80
C VAL A 349 10.37 -21.99 3.09
N ALA A 350 9.16 -22.39 3.47
CA ALA A 350 8.91 -23.22 4.65
C ALA A 350 8.96 -24.73 4.36
N ASP A 351 9.23 -25.15 3.12
CA ASP A 351 9.19 -26.54 2.65
C ASP A 351 7.87 -27.28 2.97
N ARG A 352 6.74 -26.56 2.99
CA ARG A 352 5.40 -27.08 3.32
C ARG A 352 4.56 -27.42 2.10
N TYR A 353 5.14 -28.14 1.14
CA TYR A 353 4.50 -28.46 -0.15
C TYR A 353 3.17 -29.22 -0.03
N ASP A 354 2.90 -29.83 1.13
CA ASP A 354 1.60 -30.46 1.47
C ASP A 354 0.41 -29.49 1.51
N LEU A 355 0.69 -28.17 1.56
CA LEU A 355 -0.30 -27.10 1.57
C LEU A 355 -0.70 -26.63 0.16
N LEU A 356 0.03 -27.04 -0.88
CA LEU A 356 -0.14 -26.51 -2.24
C LEU A 356 -1.40 -26.99 -2.96
N ALA A 357 -1.85 -28.20 -2.62
CA ALA A 357 -3.05 -28.78 -3.23
C ALA A 357 -4.27 -27.86 -3.06
N ASP A 358 -4.35 -27.14 -1.93
CA ASP A 358 -5.46 -26.24 -1.60
C ASP A 358 -5.42 -24.92 -2.39
N LEU A 359 -4.30 -24.61 -3.07
CA LEU A 359 -4.07 -23.36 -3.80
C LEU A 359 -3.80 -23.54 -5.29
N LYS A 360 -3.97 -24.76 -5.84
CA LYS A 360 -3.61 -25.04 -7.24
C LYS A 360 -4.28 -24.06 -8.23
N ASP A 361 -5.60 -23.94 -8.17
CA ASP A 361 -6.35 -23.06 -9.09
C ASP A 361 -6.01 -21.59 -8.87
N ALA A 362 -5.86 -21.18 -7.61
CA ALA A 362 -5.48 -19.82 -7.23
C ALA A 362 -4.07 -19.46 -7.73
N SER A 363 -3.14 -20.42 -7.77
CA SER A 363 -1.78 -20.20 -8.25
C SER A 363 -1.73 -19.88 -9.74
N ILE A 364 -2.41 -20.68 -10.57
CA ILE A 364 -2.46 -20.50 -12.03
C ILE A 364 -3.11 -19.15 -12.35
N GLU A 365 -4.22 -18.84 -11.68
CA GLU A 365 -4.91 -17.58 -11.89
C GLU A 365 -4.08 -16.37 -11.44
N ALA A 366 -3.35 -16.49 -10.33
CA ALA A 366 -2.48 -15.43 -9.84
C ALA A 366 -1.29 -15.17 -10.77
N GLU A 367 -0.62 -16.21 -11.25
CA GLU A 367 0.49 -16.09 -12.21
C GLU A 367 0.02 -15.42 -13.51
N ASN A 368 -1.10 -15.89 -14.08
CA ASN A 368 -1.70 -15.29 -15.28
C ASN A 368 -2.10 -13.83 -15.07
N THR A 369 -2.79 -13.54 -13.96
CA THR A 369 -3.30 -12.19 -13.70
C THR A 369 -2.18 -11.20 -13.41
N VAL A 370 -1.16 -11.58 -12.65
CA VAL A 370 -0.01 -10.71 -12.39
C VAL A 370 0.73 -10.40 -13.69
N MET A 371 0.95 -11.41 -14.54
CA MET A 371 1.62 -11.18 -15.82
C MET A 371 0.82 -10.26 -16.75
N ASN A 372 -0.49 -10.49 -16.85
CA ASN A 372 -1.40 -9.66 -17.62
C ASN A 372 -1.49 -8.24 -17.06
N ALA A 373 -1.48 -8.06 -15.73
CA ALA A 373 -1.47 -6.75 -15.10
C ALA A 373 -0.17 -6.00 -15.40
N LEU A 374 1.00 -6.65 -15.34
CA LEU A 374 2.29 -6.04 -15.70
C LEU A 374 2.30 -5.60 -17.18
N ALA A 375 1.88 -6.49 -18.08
CA ALA A 375 1.73 -6.14 -19.50
C ALA A 375 0.76 -4.97 -19.68
N PHE A 376 -0.40 -5.00 -19.01
CA PHE A 376 -1.37 -3.92 -19.04
C PHE A 376 -0.77 -2.57 -18.59
N GLY A 377 -0.02 -2.58 -17.49
CA GLY A 377 0.63 -1.39 -16.94
C GLY A 377 1.73 -0.81 -17.86
N LEU A 378 2.34 -1.64 -18.71
CA LEU A 378 3.31 -1.23 -19.73
C LEU A 378 2.64 -0.64 -20.98
N HIS A 379 1.53 -1.23 -21.43
CA HIS A 379 0.86 -0.83 -22.68
C HIS A 379 -0.10 0.35 -22.51
N ASN A 380 -0.62 0.59 -21.30
CA ASN A 380 -1.46 1.74 -21.00
C ASN A 380 -0.60 2.90 -20.48
N THR A 381 -0.97 4.12 -20.85
CA THR A 381 -0.19 5.32 -20.51
C THR A 381 -1.00 6.36 -19.74
N ILE A 382 -0.29 7.13 -18.91
CA ILE A 382 -0.77 8.36 -18.28
C ILE A 382 -0.14 9.54 -19.01
N THR A 383 -0.93 10.58 -19.25
CA THR A 383 -0.49 11.84 -19.83
C THR A 383 -0.55 12.91 -18.76
N LEU A 384 0.60 13.46 -18.40
CA LEU A 384 0.69 14.56 -17.46
C LEU A 384 1.06 15.86 -18.18
N ARG A 385 0.55 16.97 -17.65
CA ARG A 385 0.87 18.32 -18.11
C ARG A 385 1.60 19.05 -17.00
N ARG A 386 2.79 19.55 -17.31
CA ARG A 386 3.59 20.41 -16.44
C ARG A 386 3.58 21.83 -16.98
N THR A 387 3.19 22.77 -16.14
CA THR A 387 3.33 24.20 -16.41
C THR A 387 4.74 24.63 -16.00
N ILE A 388 5.48 25.25 -16.92
CA ILE A 388 6.79 25.83 -16.61
C ILE A 388 6.61 27.35 -16.54
N ASP A 389 6.79 27.89 -15.33
CA ASP A 389 6.84 29.33 -15.13
C ASP A 389 8.14 29.87 -15.73
N SER A 390 8.04 30.81 -16.68
CA SER A 390 9.20 31.47 -17.26
C SER A 390 9.87 32.34 -16.20
N PRO A 391 11.19 32.22 -15.96
CA PRO A 391 11.89 33.02 -14.95
C PRO A 391 11.90 34.53 -15.24
N CYS A 392 11.44 34.97 -16.41
CA CYS A 392 11.70 36.31 -16.92
C CYS A 392 10.47 36.92 -17.60
N GLY A 393 9.45 37.32 -16.82
CA GLY A 393 8.47 38.37 -17.17
C GLY A 393 7.67 38.24 -18.47
N SER A 394 7.83 37.19 -19.25
CA SER A 394 7.12 36.92 -20.49
C SER A 394 5.90 36.05 -20.16
N GLU A 395 4.70 36.55 -20.44
CA GLU A 395 3.40 35.89 -20.22
C GLU A 395 3.17 34.63 -21.09
N THR A 396 4.23 33.97 -21.56
CA THR A 396 4.10 32.71 -22.31
C THR A 396 4.30 31.53 -21.36
N ILE A 397 3.18 31.07 -20.80
CA ILE A 397 3.10 29.80 -20.07
C ILE A 397 3.43 28.67 -21.05
N ARG A 398 4.61 28.06 -20.93
CA ARG A 398 4.95 26.85 -21.69
C ARG A 398 4.47 25.62 -20.91
N SER A 399 3.50 24.91 -21.45
CA SER A 399 3.06 23.61 -20.90
C SER A 399 3.81 22.48 -21.62
N VAL A 400 4.55 21.67 -20.86
CA VAL A 400 5.17 20.44 -21.36
C VAL A 400 4.24 19.28 -21.04
N THR A 401 3.86 18.51 -22.05
CA THR A 401 3.08 17.28 -21.89
C THR A 401 4.03 16.09 -22.04
N PHE A 402 3.91 15.11 -21.16
CA PHE A 402 4.66 13.86 -21.25
C PHE A 402 3.75 12.67 -21.00
N THR A 403 4.04 11.59 -21.71
CA THR A 403 3.25 10.35 -21.69
C THR A 403 4.18 9.21 -21.30
N VAL A 404 3.80 8.46 -20.27
CA VAL A 404 4.56 7.30 -19.79
C VAL A 404 3.63 6.15 -19.42
N PRO A 405 4.12 4.92 -19.35
CA PRO A 405 3.33 3.77 -18.89
C PRO A 405 2.76 3.97 -17.48
N LEU A 406 1.61 3.33 -17.18
CA LEU A 406 0.98 3.37 -15.85
C LEU A 406 1.96 2.94 -14.76
N LEU A 407 2.76 1.92 -15.04
CA LEU A 407 3.72 1.33 -14.11
C LEU A 407 4.77 2.34 -13.63
N ALA A 408 5.12 3.33 -14.44
CA ALA A 408 6.07 4.38 -14.06
C ALA A 408 5.53 5.31 -12.95
N PHE A 409 4.21 5.34 -12.77
CA PHE A 409 3.52 6.12 -11.74
C PHE A 409 3.06 5.31 -10.52
N ASP A 410 3.43 4.04 -10.43
CA ASP A 410 3.07 3.23 -9.28
C ASP A 410 3.70 3.76 -7.98
N PRO A 411 2.92 4.02 -6.92
CA PRO A 411 3.44 4.55 -5.66
C PRO A 411 4.18 3.50 -4.80
N TYR A 412 4.06 2.21 -5.14
CA TYR A 412 4.63 1.06 -4.44
C TYR A 412 5.57 0.25 -5.35
N PRO A 413 6.72 0.82 -5.78
CA PRO A 413 7.64 0.14 -6.68
C PRO A 413 8.13 -1.22 -6.16
N HIS A 414 8.18 -1.41 -4.83
CA HIS A 414 8.56 -2.68 -4.22
C HIS A 414 7.53 -3.80 -4.45
N HIS A 415 6.23 -3.49 -4.60
CA HIS A 415 5.25 -4.50 -4.98
C HIS A 415 5.48 -4.98 -6.41
N ILE A 416 5.82 -4.08 -7.34
CA ILE A 416 6.17 -4.45 -8.72
C ILE A 416 7.43 -5.31 -8.75
N VAL A 417 8.46 -4.94 -7.97
CA VAL A 417 9.69 -5.75 -7.85
C VAL A 417 9.36 -7.15 -7.32
N ALA A 418 8.54 -7.26 -6.27
CA ALA A 418 8.11 -8.56 -5.73
C ALA A 418 7.35 -9.38 -6.77
N SER A 419 6.39 -8.76 -7.49
CA SER A 419 5.67 -9.41 -8.60
C SER A 419 6.63 -9.93 -9.68
N VAL A 420 7.62 -9.13 -10.09
CA VAL A 420 8.61 -9.54 -11.10
C VAL A 420 9.45 -10.73 -10.60
N GLN A 421 9.92 -10.70 -9.37
CA GLN A 421 10.73 -11.78 -8.80
C GLN A 421 9.95 -13.09 -8.68
N LEU A 422 8.71 -13.02 -8.18
CA LEU A 422 7.84 -14.19 -8.03
C LEU A 422 7.41 -14.74 -9.39
N MET A 423 7.11 -13.89 -10.36
CA MET A 423 6.82 -14.34 -11.73
C MET A 423 8.03 -14.96 -12.40
N ARG A 424 9.24 -14.42 -12.19
CA ARG A 424 10.47 -15.02 -12.73
C ARG A 424 10.64 -16.45 -12.22
N LYS A 425 10.44 -16.69 -10.92
CA LYS A 425 10.47 -18.05 -10.34
C LYS A 425 9.46 -18.98 -11.03
N ALA A 426 8.22 -18.53 -11.24
CA ALA A 426 7.19 -19.32 -11.92
C ALA A 426 7.52 -19.62 -13.41
N ILE A 427 8.03 -18.62 -14.13
CA ILE A 427 8.44 -18.77 -15.53
C ILE A 427 9.64 -19.72 -15.67
N ASP A 428 10.65 -19.58 -14.80
CA ASP A 428 11.81 -20.46 -14.76
C ASP A 428 11.40 -21.91 -14.45
N ARG A 429 10.46 -22.11 -13.51
CA ARG A 429 9.86 -23.41 -13.20
C ARG A 429 9.19 -24.02 -14.44
N ASP A 430 8.31 -23.27 -15.10
CA ASP A 430 7.53 -23.78 -16.22
C ASP A 430 8.41 -24.08 -17.44
N TYR A 431 9.48 -23.30 -17.64
CA TYR A 431 10.47 -23.57 -18.66
C TYR A 431 11.28 -24.84 -18.36
N ARG A 432 11.77 -25.00 -17.12
CA ARG A 432 12.49 -26.23 -16.68
C ARG A 432 11.61 -27.48 -16.83
N ASN A 433 10.31 -27.35 -16.56
CA ASN A 433 9.33 -28.43 -16.71
C ASN A 433 8.85 -28.64 -18.16
N LYS A 434 9.33 -27.83 -19.12
CA LYS A 434 8.94 -27.87 -20.54
C LYS A 434 7.45 -27.59 -20.78
N ASN A 435 6.82 -26.84 -19.87
CA ASN A 435 5.44 -26.38 -20.02
C ASN A 435 5.35 -25.19 -20.99
N ILE A 436 6.44 -24.45 -21.18
CA ILE A 436 6.54 -23.31 -22.10
C ILE A 436 7.73 -23.45 -23.06
N THR A 437 7.62 -22.83 -24.24
CA THR A 437 8.69 -22.81 -25.25
C THR A 437 9.74 -21.74 -24.92
N GLN A 438 10.92 -21.84 -25.55
CA GLN A 438 11.97 -20.82 -25.45
C GLN A 438 11.46 -19.43 -25.86
N ASP A 439 10.74 -19.35 -26.98
CA ASP A 439 10.20 -18.07 -27.47
C ASP A 439 9.25 -17.42 -26.46
N LEU A 440 8.41 -18.24 -25.80
CA LEU A 440 7.51 -17.75 -24.76
C LEU A 440 8.30 -17.33 -23.50
N TYR A 441 9.29 -18.11 -23.09
CA TYR A 441 10.20 -17.76 -21.98
C TYR A 441 10.86 -16.40 -22.19
N ASP A 442 11.42 -16.16 -23.38
CA ASP A 442 12.09 -14.90 -23.73
C ASP A 442 11.10 -13.72 -23.76
N SER A 443 9.90 -13.93 -24.34
CA SER A 443 8.85 -12.91 -24.38
C SER A 443 8.34 -12.53 -22.98
N LEU A 444 8.16 -13.52 -22.10
CA LEU A 444 7.71 -13.29 -20.72
C LEU A 444 8.81 -12.53 -19.94
N ASN A 445 10.07 -12.96 -20.03
CA ASN A 445 11.18 -12.26 -19.39
C ASN A 445 11.38 -10.84 -19.91
N ALA A 446 11.20 -10.59 -21.20
CA ALA A 446 11.24 -9.23 -21.76
C ALA A 446 10.16 -8.32 -21.15
N THR A 447 8.98 -8.86 -20.85
CA THR A 447 7.91 -8.12 -20.15
C THR A 447 8.33 -7.76 -18.73
N LEU A 448 8.92 -8.71 -17.99
CA LEU A 448 9.42 -8.48 -16.63
C LEU A 448 10.57 -7.46 -16.60
N GLU A 449 11.52 -7.55 -17.52
CA GLU A 449 12.61 -6.59 -17.65
C GLU A 449 12.10 -5.18 -17.96
N SER A 450 11.14 -5.08 -18.90
CA SER A 450 10.50 -3.82 -19.25
C SER A 450 9.76 -3.20 -18.06
N ALA A 451 9.10 -4.00 -17.24
CA ALA A 451 8.47 -3.53 -16.00
C ALA A 451 9.52 -2.88 -15.07
N LEU A 452 10.64 -3.55 -14.79
CA LEU A 452 11.70 -2.99 -13.94
C LEU A 452 12.34 -1.72 -14.51
N LYS A 453 12.46 -1.61 -15.84
CA LYS A 453 13.02 -0.44 -16.53
C LYS A 453 12.19 0.83 -16.34
N HIS A 454 10.87 0.70 -16.22
CA HIS A 454 9.97 1.85 -16.06
C HIS A 454 9.78 2.32 -14.62
N LEU A 455 10.23 1.53 -13.64
CA LEU A 455 10.24 1.94 -12.24
C LEU A 455 11.24 3.09 -11.98
N PRO A 456 11.15 3.80 -10.83
CA PRO A 456 12.08 4.89 -10.48
C PRO A 456 13.54 4.45 -10.42
N GLN A 457 14.28 4.72 -11.50
CA GLN A 457 15.68 4.27 -11.67
C GLN A 457 16.66 4.91 -10.67
N SER A 458 16.25 5.97 -9.97
CA SER A 458 17.03 6.55 -8.88
C SER A 458 17.03 5.70 -7.61
N SER A 459 16.24 4.63 -7.51
CA SER A 459 16.15 3.78 -6.31
C SER A 459 17.23 2.70 -6.27
N LYS A 460 17.90 2.57 -5.13
CA LYS A 460 18.89 1.51 -4.84
C LYS A 460 18.29 0.11 -4.98
N SER A 461 17.09 -0.12 -4.44
CA SER A 461 16.44 -1.45 -4.49
C SER A 461 16.02 -1.86 -5.90
N ILE A 462 15.62 -0.89 -6.75
CA ILE A 462 15.26 -1.17 -8.15
C ILE A 462 16.51 -1.48 -8.96
N GLN A 463 17.60 -0.75 -8.77
CA GLN A 463 18.88 -1.06 -9.43
C GLN A 463 19.39 -2.44 -9.03
N ALA A 464 19.33 -2.79 -7.74
CA ALA A 464 19.69 -4.12 -7.26
C ALA A 464 18.81 -5.22 -7.90
N ALA A 465 17.49 -5.01 -7.96
CA ALA A 465 16.57 -5.94 -8.61
C ALA A 465 16.87 -6.11 -10.10
N ARG A 466 17.23 -5.04 -10.82
CA ARG A 466 17.62 -5.10 -12.24
C ARG A 466 18.94 -5.83 -12.44
N GLN A 467 19.94 -5.57 -11.59
CA GLN A 467 21.22 -6.27 -11.64
C GLN A 467 21.04 -7.76 -11.39
N LYS A 468 20.23 -8.14 -10.39
CA LYS A 468 19.88 -9.56 -10.15
C LYS A 468 19.05 -10.15 -11.30
N PHE A 469 18.24 -9.34 -11.98
CA PHE A 469 17.50 -9.78 -13.16
C PHE A 469 18.43 -10.11 -14.33
N SER A 470 19.41 -9.24 -14.60
CA SER A 470 20.38 -9.39 -15.69
C SER A 470 21.52 -10.37 -15.42
N ALA A 471 21.79 -10.71 -14.16
CA ALA A 471 22.74 -11.77 -13.81
C ALA A 471 22.24 -13.10 -14.40
N ALA A 472 23.10 -13.76 -15.18
CA ALA A 472 22.81 -15.04 -15.80
C ALA A 472 22.48 -16.10 -14.74
N PRO A 473 21.63 -17.09 -15.05
CA PRO A 473 21.28 -18.16 -14.11
C PRO A 473 22.44 -19.09 -13.70
N ASP A 474 23.66 -18.84 -14.18
CA ASP A 474 24.81 -19.77 -14.05
C ASP A 474 25.68 -19.58 -12.79
N ASP A 475 25.52 -18.48 -12.02
CA ASP A 475 26.34 -18.21 -10.83
C ASP A 475 25.70 -18.64 -9.49
N GLU A 476 24.47 -19.17 -9.48
CA GLU A 476 23.79 -19.74 -8.29
C GLU A 476 23.71 -21.28 -8.33
N ILE A 477 24.50 -21.96 -9.17
CA ILE A 477 24.45 -23.44 -9.34
C ILE A 477 25.18 -24.22 -8.23
N LEU A 478 25.71 -23.58 -7.17
CA LEU A 478 26.47 -24.32 -6.14
C LEU A 478 26.06 -24.17 -4.67
N GLU A 479 25.06 -23.38 -4.26
CA GLU A 479 24.66 -23.37 -2.83
C GLU A 479 23.17 -23.32 -2.46
N ASP A 480 22.21 -23.23 -3.39
CA ASP A 480 20.78 -23.36 -3.02
C ASP A 480 20.01 -24.29 -3.95
N THR A 481 19.90 -25.55 -3.54
CA THR A 481 19.03 -26.56 -4.16
C THR A 481 17.56 -26.27 -3.84
N GLN A 482 17.04 -25.09 -4.20
CA GLN A 482 15.61 -24.80 -4.14
C GLN A 482 14.98 -25.17 -5.49
N VAL A 483 14.33 -26.34 -5.51
CA VAL A 483 13.56 -26.84 -6.65
C VAL A 483 12.18 -26.21 -6.60
N PRO A 484 11.79 -25.34 -7.55
CA PRO A 484 10.47 -24.74 -7.53
C PRO A 484 9.40 -25.80 -7.84
N TYR A 485 8.37 -25.86 -6.99
CA TYR A 485 7.11 -26.59 -7.13
C TYR A 485 7.18 -27.90 -7.95
N ARG A 486 7.59 -28.99 -7.29
CA ARG A 486 7.34 -30.35 -7.81
C ARG A 486 5.83 -30.63 -7.81
N GLU A 487 5.28 -30.97 -8.97
CA GLU A 487 4.01 -31.70 -9.00
C GLU A 487 4.17 -33.00 -8.20
N LEU A 488 3.24 -33.26 -7.28
CA LEU A 488 3.12 -34.56 -6.62
C LEU A 488 2.99 -35.64 -7.70
N PRO A 489 3.82 -36.70 -7.70
CA PRO A 489 3.65 -37.82 -8.61
C PRO A 489 2.22 -38.35 -8.46
N ALA A 490 1.52 -38.50 -9.58
CA ALA A 490 0.28 -39.26 -9.61
C ALA A 490 0.54 -40.62 -8.95
N LEU A 491 -0.07 -40.84 -7.78
CA LEU A 491 -0.10 -42.14 -7.14
C LEU A 491 -0.81 -43.10 -8.10
N LEU A 492 -0.01 -43.81 -8.90
CA LEU A 492 -0.38 -45.06 -9.52
C LEU A 492 -0.64 -46.05 -8.38
N HIS A 493 -1.90 -46.18 -7.97
CA HIS A 493 -2.37 -47.38 -7.31
C HIS A 493 -3.22 -48.17 -8.30
N GLY A 494 -2.64 -49.30 -8.73
CA GLY A 494 -3.40 -50.46 -9.15
C GLY A 494 -3.95 -51.23 -7.96
#